data_AF-A0A316K5Q4-F1
#
_entry.id   AF-A0A316K5Q4-F1
#
_cell.length_a   1.000
_cell.length_b   1.000
_cell.length_c   1.000
_cell.angle_alpha   90.00
_cell.angle_beta   90.00
_cell.angle_gamma   90.00
#
_symmetry.space_group_name_H-M   'P 1'
#
loop_
_entity.id
_entity.type
_entity.pdbx_description
1 polymer ?
#
loop_
_entity_poly.entity_id
_entity_poly.type
_entity_poly.pdbx_seq_one_letter_code
_entity_poly.pdbx_strand_id
1 'polypeptide(L)' 'MIAFYYQIQKPIIMKKAAFILSTFFGSLALLGILFKVMHWPGAGIALVTGVVGFALIGLPLLAVYRYRRA' A
#
# COMPACT_ATOMS: atom_id res chain seq x y z
N MET A 1 -26.62 7.01 -17.36
CA MET A 1 -25.42 7.85 -17.52
C MET A 1 -24.46 7.79 -16.32
N ILE A 2 -24.95 7.94 -15.08
CA ILE A 2 -24.11 7.95 -13.86
C ILE A 2 -23.38 6.62 -13.59
N ALA A 3 -24.05 5.46 -13.77
CA ALA A 3 -23.45 4.15 -13.56
C ALA A 3 -22.27 3.85 -14.51
N PHE A 4 -22.36 4.29 -15.76
CA PHE A 4 -21.31 4.13 -16.77
C PHE A 4 -20.06 4.96 -16.43
N TYR A 5 -20.24 6.21 -15.98
CA TYR A 5 -19.15 7.05 -15.50
C TYR A 5 -18.43 6.41 -14.30
N TYR A 6 -19.19 5.82 -13.38
CA TYR A 6 -18.63 5.12 -12.22
C TYR A 6 -17.80 3.89 -12.62
N GLN A 7 -18.21 3.18 -13.67
CA GLN A 7 -17.51 2.00 -14.20
C GLN A 7 -16.17 2.37 -14.85
N ILE A 8 -16.06 3.54 -15.49
CA ILE A 8 -14.81 4.08 -16.07
C ILE A 8 -13.87 4.60 -14.96
N GLN A 9 -14.41 5.21 -13.91
CA GLN A 9 -13.62 5.75 -12.80
C GLN A 9 -13.02 4.65 -11.89
N LYS A 10 -13.77 3.57 -11.61
CA LYS A 10 -13.31 2.45 -10.76
C LYS A 10 -11.89 1.93 -11.07
N PRO A 11 -11.53 1.59 -12.33
CA PRO A 11 -10.17 1.11 -12.65
C PRO A 11 -9.09 2.18 -12.50
N ILE A 12 -9.42 3.46 -12.68
CA ILE A 12 -8.49 4.59 -12.50
C ILE A 12 -8.23 4.82 -11.00
N ILE A 13 -9.30 4.82 -10.20
CA ILE A 13 -9.23 5.00 -8.74
C ILE A 13 -8.47 3.84 -8.08
N MET A 14 -8.76 2.59 -8.43
CA MET A 14 -8.07 1.41 -7.88
C MET A 14 -6.56 1.43 -8.18
N LYS A 15 -6.19 1.89 -9.38
CA LYS A 15 -4.79 1.97 -9.80
C LYS A 15 -4.02 3.05 -9.02
N LYS A 16 -4.62 4.23 -8.85
CA LYS A 16 -4.03 5.30 -8.02
C LYS A 16 -3.95 4.88 -6.55
N ALA A 17 -5.01 4.27 -6.01
CA ALA A 17 -5.05 3.79 -4.64
C ALA A 17 -3.98 2.73 -4.36
N ALA A 18 -3.81 1.74 -5.24
CA ALA A 18 -2.79 0.71 -5.09
C ALA A 18 -1.37 1.30 -5.07
N PHE A 19 -1.10 2.29 -5.92
CA PHE A 19 0.21 2.91 -5.97
C PHE A 19 0.49 3.75 -4.71
N ILE A 20 -0.48 4.56 -4.28
CA ILE A 20 -0.36 5.44 -3.10
C ILE A 20 -0.21 4.60 -1.83
N LEU A 21 -1.09 3.61 -1.61
CA LEU A 21 -1.06 2.77 -0.42
C LEU A 21 0.23 1.95 -0.35
N SER A 22 0.64 1.31 -1.45
CA SER A 22 1.88 0.51 -1.47
C SER A 22 3.11 1.38 -1.20
N THR A 23 3.18 2.58 -1.78
CA THR A 23 4.29 3.52 -1.54
C THR A 23 4.32 4.00 -0.09
N PHE A 24 3.16 4.29 0.49
CA PHE A 24 3.03 4.73 1.88
C PHE A 24 3.44 3.65 2.89
N PHE A 25 2.97 2.42 2.71
CA PHE A 25 3.38 1.32 3.60
C PHE A 25 4.84 0.93 3.39
N GLY A 26 5.36 1.02 2.16
CA GLY A 26 6.77 0.80 1.86
C GLY A 26 7.68 1.83 2.53
N SER A 27 7.31 3.12 2.51
CA SER A 27 8.09 4.17 3.20
C SER A 27 8.03 4.02 4.72
N LEU A 28 6.90 3.62 5.30
CA LEU A 28 6.78 3.28 6.72
C LEU A 28 7.70 2.11 7.12
N ALA A 29 7.77 1.06 6.30
CA ALA A 29 8.68 -0.05 6.55
C ALA A 29 10.16 0.39 6.52
N LEU A 30 10.53 1.23 5.56
CA LEU A 30 11.89 1.80 5.47
C LEU A 30 12.22 2.69 6.68
N LEU A 31 11.28 3.53 7.13
CA LEU A 31 11.43 4.34 8.34
C LEU A 31 11.55 3.47 9.59
N GLY A 32 10.77 2.39 9.68
CA GLY A 32 10.89 1.41 10.77
C GLY A 32 12.26 0.74 10.82
N ILE A 33 12.84 0.41 9.67
CA ILE A 33 14.21 -0.11 9.56
C ILE A 33 15.22 0.94 10.02
N LEU A 34 15.08 2.18 9.56
CA LEU A 34 15.97 3.28 9.94
C LEU A 34 15.96 3.51 11.45
N PHE A 35 14.77 3.59 12.07
CA PHE A 35 14.64 3.74 13.52
C PHE A 35 15.20 2.55 14.29
N LYS A 36 15.15 1.34 13.72
CA LYS A 36 15.73 0.15 14.33
C LYS A 36 17.26 0.22 14.32
N VAL A 37 17.86 0.72 13.22
CA VAL A 37 19.31 0.99 13.16
C VAL A 37 19.70 2.09 14.15
N MET A 38 18.88 3.12 14.30
CA MET A 38 19.10 4.21 15.24
C MET A 38 18.81 3.83 16.71
N HIS A 39 18.38 2.59 17.01
CA HIS A 39 18.01 2.10 18.35
C HIS A 39 16.90 2.90 19.04
N TRP A 40 16.07 3.62 18.28
CA TRP A 40 14.99 4.41 18.85
C TRP A 40 13.90 3.51 19.45
N PRO A 41 13.37 3.84 20.65
CA PRO A 41 12.28 3.09 21.25
C PRO A 41 11.04 3.17 20.35
N GLY A 42 10.37 2.04 20.12
CA GLY A 42 9.21 1.95 19.23
C GLY A 42 9.52 1.62 17.76
N ALA A 43 10.80 1.50 17.39
CA ALA A 43 11.20 1.12 16.02
C ALA A 43 10.62 -0.24 15.56
N GLY A 44 10.51 -1.20 16.48
CA GLY A 44 9.92 -2.50 16.18
C GLY A 44 8.44 -2.40 15.76
N ILE A 45 7.68 -1.52 16.41
CA ILE A 45 6.25 -1.32 16.12
C ILE A 45 6.08 -0.67 14.75
N ALA A 46 6.85 0.37 14.44
CA ALA A 46 6.81 1.04 13.14
C ALA A 46 7.21 0.11 11.98
N LEU A 47 8.20 -0.76 12.21
CA LEU A 47 8.63 -1.73 11.21
C LEU A 47 7.56 -2.80 10.98
N VAL A 48 7.00 -3.37 12.04
CA VAL A 48 5.96 -4.40 11.93
C VAL A 48 4.71 -3.83 11.27
N THR A 49 4.25 -2.64 11.64
CA THR A 49 3.06 -2.03 11.03
C THR A 49 3.28 -1.70 9.55
N GLY A 50 4.45 -1.18 9.19
CA GLY A 50 4.81 -0.92 7.79
C GLY A 50 4.85 -2.19 6.94
N VAL A 51 5.53 -3.24 7.43
CA VAL A 51 5.67 -4.52 6.69
C VAL A 51 4.33 -5.25 6.60
N VAL A 52 3.59 -5.37 7.71
CA VAL A 52 2.28 -6.03 7.73
C VAL A 52 1.28 -5.26 6.88
N GLY A 53 1.27 -3.93 6.95
CA GLY A 53 0.42 -3.10 6.09
C GLY A 53 0.77 -3.23 4.60
N PHE A 54 2.05 -3.28 4.26
CA PHE A 54 2.48 -3.52 2.88
C PHE A 54 2.06 -4.92 2.39
N ALA A 55 2.21 -5.94 3.22
CA ALA A 55 1.88 -7.32 2.88
C ALA A 55 0.37 -7.59 2.78
N LEU A 56 -0.44 -6.99 3.67
CA LEU A 56 -1.89 -7.22 3.73
C LEU A 56 -2.71 -6.23 2.91
N ILE A 57 -2.18 -5.05 2.59
CA ILE A 57 -2.92 -4.02 1.83
C ILE A 57 -2.23 -3.78 0.49
N GLY A 58 -0.93 -3.52 0.46
CA GLY A 58 -0.19 -3.24 -0.77
C GLY A 58 -0.22 -4.39 -1.77
N LEU A 59 0.19 -5.59 -1.33
CA LEU A 59 0.25 -6.79 -2.17
C LEU A 59 -1.12 -7.22 -2.74
N PRO A 60 -2.20 -7.40 -1.94
CA PRO A 60 -3.47 -7.83 -2.50
C PRO A 60 -4.11 -6.78 -3.40
N LEU A 61 -3.94 -5.48 -3.12
CA LEU A 61 -4.48 -4.44 -4.01
C LEU A 61 -3.74 -4.42 -5.36
N LEU A 62 -2.42 -4.60 -5.35
CA LEU A 62 -1.62 -4.74 -6.57
C LEU A 62 -1.94 -6.04 -7.31
N ALA A 63 -2.11 -7.16 -6.59
CA ALA A 63 -2.44 -8.46 -7.16
C ALA A 63 -3.82 -8.46 -7.82
N VAL A 64 -4.84 -7.92 -7.14
CA VAL A 64 -6.21 -7.76 -7.69
C VAL A 64 -6.20 -6.84 -8.91
N TYR A 65 -5.46 -5.73 -8.84
CA TYR A 65 -5.31 -4.83 -9.97
C TYR A 65 -4.59 -5.51 -11.16
N ARG A 66 -3.56 -6.31 -10.90
CA ARG A 66 -2.80 -7.04 -11.92
C ARG A 66 -3.66 -8.14 -12.56
N TYR A 67 -4.43 -8.86 -11.76
CA TYR A 67 -5.33 -9.93 -12.19
C TYR A 67 -6.49 -9.41 -13.03
N ARG A 68 -7.12 -8.28 -12.66
CA ARG A 68 -8.18 -7.65 -13.48
C ARG A 68 -7.68 -7.03 -14.79
N ARG A 69 -6.37 -6.89 -14.97
CA ARG A 69 -5.75 -6.32 -16.16
C ARG A 69 -5.05 -7.34 -17.05
N ALA A 70 -4.90 -8.57 -16.58
CA ALA A 70 -4.44 -9.70 -17.39
C ALA A 70 -5.66 -10.30 -18.12
#